data_AF-M0HQS3-F1
#
_entry.id   AF-M0HQS3-F1
#
_cell.length_a   1.000
_cell.length_b   1.000
_cell.length_c   1.000
_cell.angle_alpha   90.00
_cell.angle_beta   90.00
_cell.angle_gamma   90.00
#
_symmetry.space_group_name_H-M   'P 1'
#
loop_
_entity.id
_entity.type
_entity.pdbx_description
1 polymer ?
#
loop_
_entity_poly.entity_id
_entity_poly.type
_entity_poly.pdbx_seq_one_letter_code
_entity_poly.pdbx_strand_id
1 'polypeptide(L)' 'MLPTILLQSGGAGALVIGLLFFLLFLGMVVWTYSDARQNSSHPAFLWAVVVFLAPLLGLVLYFILGRNA' A
#
# COMPACT_ATOMS: atom_id res chain seq x y z
N MET A 1 26.64 3.79 27.12
CA MET A 1 26.27 4.83 26.14
C MET A 1 26.51 4.28 24.74
N LEU A 2 25.46 4.09 23.93
CA LEU A 2 25.61 3.67 22.53
C LEU A 2 26.27 4.82 21.74
N PRO A 3 27.29 4.55 20.90
CA PRO A 3 27.89 5.56 20.04
C PRO A 3 26.83 6.23 19.16
N THR A 4 26.77 7.56 19.16
CA THR A 4 25.85 8.36 18.33
C THR A 4 25.95 8.02 16.84
N ILE A 5 27.13 7.60 16.38
CA ILE A 5 27.36 7.14 15.01
C ILE A 5 26.58 5.86 14.66
N LEU A 6 26.42 4.93 15.61
CA LEU A 6 25.64 3.69 15.40
C LEU A 6 24.13 3.96 15.39
N LEU A 7 23.69 4.94 16.19
CA LEU A 7 22.29 5.36 16.22
C LEU A 7 21.90 6.14 14.95
N GLN A 8 22.79 6.99 14.42
CA GLN A 8 22.58 7.71 13.16
C GLN A 8 22.66 6.78 11.94
N SER A 9 23.54 5.77 11.93
CA SER A 9 23.60 4.78 10.84
C SER A 9 22.35 3.89 10.80
N GLY A 10 21.77 3.55 11.96
CA GLY A 10 20.49 2.84 12.01
C GLY A 10 19.31 3.69 11.53
N GLY A 11 19.33 5.00 11.84
CA GLY A 11 18.28 5.95 11.44
C GLY A 11 18.15 6.13 9.93
N ALA A 12 19.28 6.23 9.20
CA ALA A 12 19.26 6.35 7.75
C ALA A 12 18.71 5.07 7.07
N GLY A 13 19.11 3.89 7.55
CA GLY A 13 18.59 2.62 7.04
C GLY A 13 17.09 2.44 7.29
N ALA A 14 16.62 2.78 8.49
CA ALA A 14 15.20 2.72 8.84
C ALA A 14 14.35 3.69 7.98
N LEU A 15 14.87 4.87 7.67
CA LEU A 15 14.19 5.85 6.81
C LEU A 15 14.02 5.33 5.38
N VAL A 16 15.08 4.74 4.80
CA VAL A 16 15.01 4.17 3.44
C VAL A 16 14.01 3.03 3.40
N ILE A 17 14.05 2.11 4.37
CA ILE A 17 13.10 0.99 4.46
C ILE A 17 11.67 1.52 4.61
N GLY A 18 11.43 2.47 5.52
CA GLY A 18 10.13 3.10 5.71
C GLY A 18 9.61 3.76 4.43
N LEU A 19 10.48 4.45 3.68
CA LEU A 19 10.12 5.07 2.41
C LEU A 19 9.74 4.02 1.35
N LEU A 20 10.46 2.89 1.26
CA LEU A 20 10.12 1.80 0.35
C LEU A 20 8.74 1.20 0.68
N PHE A 21 8.46 0.95 1.96
CA PHE A 21 7.13 0.47 2.37
C PHE A 21 6.02 1.49 2.11
N PHE A 22 6.31 2.78 2.28
CA PHE A 22 5.36 3.85 1.97
C PHE A 22 5.06 3.93 0.47
N LEU A 23 6.08 3.84 -0.38
CA LEU A 23 5.91 3.79 -1.84
C LEU A 23 5.17 2.53 -2.28
N LEU A 24 5.46 1.38 -1.67
CA LEU A 24 4.72 0.15 -1.89
C LEU A 24 3.24 0.32 -1.52
N PHE A 25 2.95 0.91 -0.37
CA PHE A 25 1.59 1.20 0.07
C PHE A 25 0.83 2.10 -0.93
N LEU A 26 1.42 3.23 -1.32
CA LEU A 26 0.81 4.11 -2.34
C LEU A 26 0.65 3.39 -3.68
N GLY A 27 1.66 2.63 -4.09
CA GLY A 27 1.63 1.81 -5.29
C GLY A 27 0.45 0.85 -5.31
N MET A 28 0.19 0.15 -4.19
CA MET A 28 -0.97 -0.75 -4.05
C MET A 28 -2.30 0.01 -4.21
N VAL A 29 -2.46 1.16 -3.56
CA VAL A 29 -3.69 1.96 -3.64
C VAL A 29 -3.96 2.44 -5.08
N VAL A 30 -2.94 3.01 -5.73
CA VAL A 30 -3.03 3.52 -7.12
C VAL A 30 -3.26 2.38 -8.11
N TRP A 31 -2.60 1.24 -7.89
CA TRP A 31 -2.78 0.05 -8.69
C TRP A 31 -4.21 -0.48 -8.57
N THR A 32 -4.75 -0.65 -7.35
CA THR A 32 -6.11 -1.12 -7.14
C THR A 32 -7.14 -0.21 -7.80
N TYR A 33 -6.97 1.11 -7.70
CA TYR A 33 -7.82 2.05 -8.42
C TYR A 33 -7.78 1.83 -9.93
N SER A 34 -6.58 1.78 -10.50
CA SER A 34 -6.36 1.67 -11.95
C SER A 34 -6.88 0.34 -12.52
N ASP A 35 -6.71 -0.73 -11.75
CA ASP A 35 -7.19 -2.06 -12.07
C ASP A 35 -8.72 -2.16 -11.95
N ALA A 36 -9.31 -1.58 -10.89
CA ALA A 36 -10.75 -1.59 -10.66
C ALA A 36 -11.54 -0.82 -11.73
N ARG A 37 -10.92 0.16 -12.39
CA ARG A 37 -11.55 0.86 -13.54
C ARG A 37 -11.85 -0.06 -14.73
N GLN A 38 -11.13 -1.17 -14.86
CA GLN A 38 -11.25 -2.09 -15.99
C GLN A 38 -11.87 -3.43 -15.56
N ASN A 39 -11.62 -3.85 -14.32
CA ASN A 39 -11.94 -5.20 -13.84
C ASN A 39 -13.04 -5.22 -12.76
N SER A 40 -13.73 -4.11 -12.47
CA SER A 40 -14.79 -4.07 -11.45
C SER A 40 -16.09 -3.51 -11.98
N SER A 41 -17.20 -4.17 -11.61
CA SER A 41 -18.55 -3.61 -11.74
C SER A 41 -18.88 -2.58 -10.65
N HIS A 42 -18.05 -2.48 -9.61
CA HIS A 42 -18.20 -1.51 -8.53
C HIS A 42 -17.33 -0.25 -8.79
N PRO A 43 -17.63 0.88 -8.15
CA PRO A 43 -16.83 2.09 -8.30
C PRO A 43 -15.36 1.89 -7.90
N ALA A 44 -14.43 2.17 -8.82
CA ALA A 44 -12.99 2.02 -8.58
C ALA A 44 -12.47 2.81 -7.36
N PHE A 45 -13.08 3.97 -7.09
CA PHE A 45 -12.75 4.79 -5.92
C PHE A 45 -13.01 4.06 -4.60
N LEU A 46 -14.08 3.26 -4.52
CA LEU A 46 -14.41 2.48 -3.31
C LEU A 46 -13.27 1.50 -2.99
N TRP A 47 -12.79 0.77 -4.00
CA TRP A 47 -11.70 -0.19 -3.81
C TRP A 47 -10.38 0.47 -3.39
N ALA A 48 -10.07 1.63 -3.96
CA ALA A 48 -8.91 2.42 -3.54
C ALA A 48 -8.99 2.82 -2.06
N VAL A 49 -10.16 3.27 -1.59
CA VAL A 49 -10.39 3.63 -0.19
C VAL A 49 -10.27 2.42 0.74
N VAL A 50 -10.84 1.27 0.34
CA VAL A 50 -10.76 0.04 1.13
C VAL A 50 -9.30 -0.43 1.29
N VAL A 51 -8.51 -0.41 0.22
CA VAL A 51 -7.07 -0.74 0.28
C VAL A 51 -6.27 0.31 1.05
N PHE A 52 -6.63 1.59 0.96
CA PHE A 52 -5.98 2.65 1.74
C PHE A 52 -6.19 2.45 3.26
N LEU A 53 -7.41 2.13 3.69
CA LEU A 53 -7.76 1.97 5.11
C LEU A 53 -7.35 0.61 5.68
N ALA A 54 -7.38 -0.44 4.86
CA ALA A 54 -7.04 -1.80 5.26
C ALA A 54 -6.25 -2.50 4.12
N PRO A 55 -4.93 -2.28 4.00
CA PRO A 55 -4.17 -2.69 2.81
C PRO A 55 -4.28 -4.18 2.47
N LEU A 56 -3.98 -5.06 3.43
CA LEU A 56 -4.01 -6.50 3.18
C LEU A 56 -5.44 -7.02 3.00
N LEU A 57 -6.33 -6.69 3.94
CA LEU A 57 -7.73 -7.13 3.89
C LEU A 57 -8.44 -6.58 2.65
N GLY A 58 -8.20 -5.31 2.32
CA GLY A 58 -8.77 -4.64 1.16
C GLY A 58 -8.30 -5.24 -0.15
N LEU A 59 -7.04 -5.63 -0.26
CA LEU A 59 -6.55 -6.39 -1.42
C LEU A 59 -7.25 -7.74 -1.52
N VAL A 60 -7.32 -8.50 -0.43
CA VAL A 60 -8.01 -9.80 -0.41
C VAL A 60 -9.46 -9.66 -0.84
N LEU A 61 -10.20 -8.69 -0.29
CA LEU A 61 -11.57 -8.40 -0.69
C LEU A 61 -11.66 -7.96 -2.15
N TYR A 62 -10.72 -7.16 -2.64
CA TYR A 62 -10.68 -6.74 -4.03
C TYR A 62 -10.51 -7.92 -5.00
N PHE A 63 -9.63 -8.87 -4.69
CA PHE A 63 -9.44 -10.06 -5.52
C PHE A 63 -10.64 -11.00 -5.50
N ILE A 64 -11.30 -11.17 -4.36
CA ILE A 64 -12.40 -12.15 -4.22
C ILE A 64 -13.74 -11.56 -4.69
N LEU A 65 -13.99 -10.28 -4.43
CA LEU A 65 -15.29 -9.63 -4.66
C LEU A 65 -15.22 -8.49 -5.68
N GLY A 66 -14.11 -7.76 -5.71
CA GLY A 66 -13.98 -6.55 -6.52
C GLY A 66 -13.66 -6.79 -7.98
N ARG A 67 -12.91 -7.83 -8.31
CA ARG A 67 -12.54 -8.21 -9.68
C ARG A 67 -13.62 -9.09 -10.31
N ASN A 68 -14.67 -8.48 -10.81
CA ASN A 68 -15.89 -9.17 -11.26
C ASN A 68 -16.51 -8.59 -12.54
N ALA A 69 -15.75 -7.81 -13.31
CA ALA A 69 -16.14 -7.35 -14.65
C ALA A 69 -15.47 -8.18 -15.74
#